data_AF-A0A8T4WBM3-F1
#
_entry.id   AF-A0A8T4WBM3-F1
#
_cell.length_a   1.000
_cell.length_b   1.000
_cell.length_c   1.000
_cell.angle_alpha   90.00
_cell.angle_beta   90.00
_cell.angle_gamma   90.00
#
_symmetry.space_group_name_H-M   'P 1'
#
loop_
_entity.id
_entity.type
_entity.pdbx_description
1 polymer ?
#
loop_
_entity_poly.entity_id
_entity_poly.type
_entity_poly.pdbx_seq_one_letter_code
_entity_poly.pdbx_strand_id
1 'polypeptide(L)'
;REGYPLDLFGSVVAGMAIQNMWLVATELGYCCAYDALVCSDPRHAELVRDRLGIPPIWKPLTAFSLGVPERMRELGPSRPPLEGLMYEERWGNPYTRLAFRED
;
A
#
# COMPACT_ATOMS: atom_id res chain seq x y z
N ARG A 1 17.63 14.48 15.07
CA ARG A 1 16.27 15.00 14.80
C ARG A 1 15.37 13.78 14.73
N GLU A 2 14.68 13.48 15.83
CA GLU A 2 13.70 12.39 15.90
C GLU A 2 12.72 12.50 14.73
N GLY A 3 12.50 11.38 14.04
CA GLY A 3 11.57 11.29 12.94
C GLY A 3 10.19 11.79 13.39
N TYR A 4 9.59 12.66 12.59
CA TYR A 4 8.31 13.28 12.89
C TYR A 4 7.27 12.22 13.30
N PRO A 5 6.70 12.27 14.52
CA PRO A 5 5.78 11.23 15.03
C PRO A 5 4.50 11.09 14.18
N LEU A 6 4.20 12.06 13.31
CA LEU A 6 3.02 12.06 12.45
C LEU A 6 3.25 11.41 11.07
N ASP A 7 4.50 11.21 10.62
CA ASP A 7 4.77 10.66 9.29
C ASP A 7 4.28 9.21 9.17
N LEU A 8 4.49 8.42 10.21
CA LEU A 8 4.01 7.03 10.28
C LEU A 8 2.48 7.00 10.35
N PHE A 9 1.87 7.87 11.15
CA PHE A 9 0.41 7.93 11.26
C PHE A 9 -0.24 8.35 9.94
N GLY A 10 0.25 9.41 9.31
CA GLY A 10 -0.27 9.90 8.03
C GLY A 10 -0.14 8.87 6.90
N SER A 11 0.98 8.15 6.83
CA SER A 11 1.16 7.09 5.82
C SER A 11 0.23 5.89 6.03
N VAL A 12 -0.04 5.48 7.27
CA VAL A 12 -1.01 4.42 7.58
C VAL A 12 -2.42 4.82 7.14
N VAL A 13 -2.87 6.03 7.50
CA VAL A 13 -4.21 6.52 7.14
C VAL A 13 -4.36 6.67 5.62
N ALA A 14 -3.34 7.20 4.94
CA ALA A 14 -3.34 7.30 3.48
C ALA A 14 -3.37 5.92 2.81
N GLY A 15 -2.65 4.93 3.36
CA GLY A 15 -2.70 3.55 2.88
C GLY A 15 -4.09 2.93 2.96
N MET A 16 -4.79 3.13 4.08
CA MET A 16 -6.18 2.69 4.24
C MET A 16 -7.12 3.37 3.22
N ALA A 17 -6.95 4.68 3.02
CA ALA A 17 -7.75 5.43 2.05
C ALA A 17 -7.50 4.95 0.60
N ILE A 18 -6.24 4.72 0.23
CA ILE A 18 -5.86 4.20 -1.09
C ILE A 18 -6.43 2.80 -1.31
N GLN A 19 -6.38 1.93 -0.31
CA GLN A 19 -6.96 0.60 -0.41
C GLN A 19 -8.47 0.66 -0.66
N ASN A 20 -9.19 1.56 0.01
CA ASN A 20 -10.63 1.78 -0.25
C ASN A 20 -10.89 2.30 -1.66
N MET A 21 -10.10 3.26 -2.14
CA MET A 21 -10.20 3.76 -3.52
C MET A 21 -9.96 2.64 -4.53
N TRP A 22 -8.99 1.76 -4.27
CA TRP A 22 -8.68 0.62 -5.14
C TRP A 22 -9.84 -0.38 -5.18
N LEU A 23 -10.43 -0.74 -4.03
CA LEU A 23 -11.59 -1.65 -3.98
C LEU A 23 -12.77 -1.10 -4.79
N VAL A 24 -13.11 0.18 -4.63
CA VAL A 24 -14.18 0.84 -5.39
C VAL A 24 -13.87 0.89 -6.89
N ALA A 25 -12.64 1.27 -7.26
CA ALA A 25 -12.23 1.32 -8.65
C ALA A 25 -12.33 -0.06 -9.34
N THR A 26 -11.91 -1.11 -8.64
CA THR A 26 -12.00 -2.49 -9.14
C THR A 26 -13.44 -2.92 -9.38
N GLU A 27 -14.35 -2.58 -8.47
CA GLU A 27 -15.79 -2.87 -8.61
C GLU A 27 -16.41 -2.14 -9.82
N LEU A 28 -15.94 -0.92 -10.09
CA LEU A 28 -16.37 -0.12 -11.25
C LEU A 28 -15.71 -0.57 -12.58
N GLY A 29 -14.92 -1.64 -12.58
CA GLY A 29 -14.23 -2.16 -13.76
C GLY A 29 -12.96 -1.39 -14.16
N TYR A 30 -12.50 -0.46 -13.32
CA TYR A 30 -11.21 0.19 -13.50
C TYR A 30 -10.08 -0.65 -12.91
N CYS A 31 -8.86 -0.38 -13.37
CA CYS A 31 -7.64 -0.90 -12.79
C CYS A 31 -6.83 0.20 -12.12
N CYS A 32 -6.08 -0.17 -11.09
CA CYS A 32 -5.24 0.74 -10.34
C CYS A 32 -3.79 0.24 -10.24
N ALA A 33 -2.87 1.18 -10.08
CA ALA A 33 -1.47 0.91 -9.77
C ALA A 33 -1.00 1.83 -8.64
N TYR A 34 -0.19 1.29 -7.74
CA TYR A 34 0.42 2.02 -6.64
C TYR A 34 1.94 2.08 -6.87
N ASP A 35 2.48 3.30 -6.95
CA ASP A 35 3.91 3.52 -7.15
C ASP A 35 4.52 4.24 -5.93
N ALA A 36 5.21 3.47 -5.11
CA ALA A 36 5.92 3.97 -3.93
C ALA A 36 7.21 4.72 -4.29
N LEU A 37 7.80 4.45 -5.45
CA LEU A 37 9.15 4.91 -5.79
C LEU A 37 9.17 6.38 -6.21
N VAL A 38 8.04 6.90 -6.70
CA VAL A 38 7.88 8.31 -7.09
C VAL A 38 8.28 9.26 -5.95
N CYS A 39 8.02 8.89 -4.70
CA CYS A 39 8.27 9.73 -3.53
C CYS A 39 9.32 9.15 -2.56
N SER A 40 9.99 8.04 -2.92
CA SER A 40 10.95 7.38 -2.02
C SER A 40 12.29 8.12 -1.93
N ASP A 41 12.74 8.78 -3.01
CA ASP A 41 13.91 9.65 -2.99
C ASP A 41 13.49 11.10 -2.66
N PRO A 42 14.12 11.76 -1.66
CA PRO A 42 13.80 13.13 -1.29
C PRO A 42 13.86 14.14 -2.44
N ARG A 43 14.78 13.95 -3.40
CA ARG A 43 14.93 14.84 -4.57
C ARG A 43 13.76 14.69 -5.53
N HIS A 44 13.27 13.47 -5.73
CA HIS A 44 12.06 13.25 -6.53
C HIS A 44 10.82 13.81 -5.83
N ALA A 45 10.72 13.63 -4.51
CA ALA A 45 9.62 14.21 -3.73
C ALA A 45 9.61 15.74 -3.81
N GLU A 46 10.78 16.41 -3.74
CA GLU A 46 10.90 17.86 -3.94
C GLU A 46 10.48 18.29 -5.35
N LEU A 47 10.96 17.59 -6.39
CA LEU A 47 10.57 17.87 -7.77
C LEU A 47 9.06 17.75 -7.98
N VAL A 48 8.44 16.71 -7.44
CA VAL A 48 6.98 16.49 -7.48
C VAL A 48 6.27 17.62 -6.75
N ARG A 49 6.76 18.03 -5.57
CA ARG A 49 6.18 19.14 -4.81
C ARG A 49 6.23 20.46 -5.59
N ASP A 50 7.39 20.79 -6.15
CA ASP A 50 7.59 22.03 -6.90
C ASP A 50 6.72 22.06 -8.16
N ARG A 51 6.62 20.92 -8.86
CA ARG A 51 5.88 20.83 -10.12
C ARG A 51 4.36 20.86 -9.93
N LEU A 52 3.87 20.33 -8.81
CA LEU A 52 2.44 20.27 -8.46
C LEU A 52 2.01 21.41 -7.52
N GLY A 53 2.93 22.25 -7.06
CA GLY A 53 2.63 23.33 -6.12
C GLY A 53 2.23 22.84 -4.72
N ILE A 54 2.76 21.68 -4.29
CA ILE A 54 2.45 21.11 -2.98
C ILE A 54 3.14 21.93 -1.89
N PRO A 55 2.39 22.49 -0.91
CA PRO A 55 2.97 23.29 0.16
C PRO A 55 4.05 22.52 0.96
N PRO A 56 5.07 23.20 1.51
CA PRO A 56 6.11 22.55 2.33
C PRO A 56 5.61 21.83 3.57
N ILE A 57 4.41 22.18 4.04
CA ILE A 57 3.74 21.51 5.16
C ILE A 57 3.17 20.14 4.81
N TRP A 58 3.09 19.80 3.51
CA TRP A 58 2.55 18.54 3.02
C TRP A 58 3.67 17.69 2.44
N LYS A 59 3.62 16.39 2.74
CA LYS A 59 4.57 15.40 2.25
C LYS A 59 3.88 14.50 1.22
N PRO A 60 4.36 14.45 -0.04
CA PRO A 60 3.85 13.48 -1.00
C PRO A 60 4.28 12.07 -0.57
N LEU A 61 3.37 11.10 -0.70
CA LEU A 61 3.58 9.72 -0.23
C LEU A 61 3.82 8.73 -1.37
N THR A 62 3.06 8.85 -2.44
CA THR A 62 3.02 7.88 -3.56
C THR A 62 2.28 8.50 -4.74
N ALA A 63 2.38 7.88 -5.91
CA ALA A 63 1.44 8.09 -7.00
C ALA A 63 0.46 6.91 -7.07
N PHE A 64 -0.84 7.21 -7.04
CA PHE A 64 -1.90 6.25 -7.27
C PHE A 64 -2.51 6.48 -8.65
N SER A 65 -2.31 5.54 -9.56
CA SER A 65 -2.78 5.63 -10.94
C SER A 65 -4.06 4.83 -11.14
N LEU A 66 -5.00 5.37 -11.93
CA LEU A 66 -6.30 4.77 -12.25
C LEU A 66 -6.49 4.80 -13.77
N GLY A 67 -7.05 3.74 -14.34
CA GLY A 67 -7.37 3.70 -15.78
C GLY A 67 -8.24 2.52 -16.19
N VAL A 68 -8.67 2.54 -17.45
CA VAL A 68 -9.39 1.41 -18.06
C VAL A 68 -8.35 0.35 -18.47
N PRO A 69 -8.49 -0.91 -18.05
CA PRO A 69 -7.54 -1.94 -18.41
C PRO A 69 -7.58 -2.25 -19.91
N GLU A 70 -6.43 -2.18 -20.57
CA GLU A 70 -6.27 -2.74 -21.92
C GLU A 70 -6.33 -4.28 -21.91
N ARG A 71 -5.84 -4.88 -20.82
CA ARG A 71 -5.89 -6.32 -20.58
C ARG A 71 -6.13 -6.60 -19.09
N MET A 72 -6.84 -7.69 -18.80
CA MET A 72 -6.99 -8.15 -17.43
C MET A 72 -5.64 -8.64 -16.90
N ARG A 73 -5.33 -8.32 -15.64
CA ARG A 73 -4.08 -8.76 -15.03
C ARG A 73 -4.09 -10.28 -14.87
N GLU A 74 -3.07 -10.94 -15.42
CA GLU A 74 -2.77 -12.34 -15.08
C GLU A 74 -2.34 -12.44 -13.60
N LEU A 75 -2.27 -13.67 -13.07
CA LEU A 75 -2.01 -13.94 -11.65
C LEU A 75 -1.01 -12.95 -11.02
N GLY A 76 -1.39 -12.40 -9.86
CA GLY A 76 -0.55 -11.47 -9.12
C GLY A 76 0.77 -12.09 -8.65
N PRO A 77 1.69 -11.26 -8.12
CA PRO A 77 2.91 -11.78 -7.51
C PRO A 77 2.57 -12.83 -6.44
N SER A 78 3.39 -13.88 -6.35
CA SER A 78 3.22 -14.94 -5.37
C SER A 78 3.08 -14.35 -3.97
N ARG A 79 2.04 -14.77 -3.25
CA ARG A 79 1.82 -14.38 -1.85
C ARG A 79 2.49 -15.42 -0.95
N PRO A 80 3.20 -15.00 0.11
CA PRO A 80 3.68 -15.93 1.12
C PRO A 80 2.53 -16.80 1.67
N PRO A 81 2.81 -18.05 2.07
CA PRO A 81 1.80 -18.90 2.70
C PRO A 81 1.31 -18.27 4.01
N LEU A 82 0.06 -18.55 4.40
CA LEU A 82 -0.58 -17.97 5.58
C LEU A 82 0.23 -18.22 6.86
N GLU A 83 0.82 -19.40 6.99
CA GLU A 83 1.66 -19.84 8.11
C GLU A 83 2.92 -18.96 8.27
N GLY A 84 3.40 -18.35 7.19
CA GLY A 84 4.56 -17.45 7.22
C GLY A 84 4.21 -15.99 7.52
N LEU A 85 2.92 -15.64 7.55
CA LEU A 85 2.45 -14.26 7.69
C LEU A 85 1.57 -14.04 8.92
N MET A 86 0.80 -15.04 9.31
CA MET A 86 -0.14 -14.98 10.44
C MET A 86 0.39 -15.76 11.63
N TYR A 87 0.31 -15.15 12.81
CA TYR A 87 0.70 -15.75 14.07
C TYR A 87 -0.52 -15.95 14.98
N GLU A 88 -0.50 -17.01 15.78
CA GLU A 88 -1.54 -17.30 16.78
C GLU A 88 -1.06 -16.87 18.17
N GLU A 89 -1.80 -15.93 18.78
CA GLU A 89 -1.59 -15.33 20.11
C GLU A 89 -0.28 -14.58 20.36
N ARG A 90 0.85 -15.07 19.83
CA ARG A 90 2.19 -14.53 20.05
C ARG A 90 3.02 -14.52 18.78
N TRP A 91 3.89 -13.52 18.66
CA TRP A 91 4.84 -13.43 17.55
C TRP A 91 5.69 -14.69 17.43
N GLY A 92 5.85 -15.21 16.22
CA GLY A 92 6.66 -16.40 15.94
C GLY A 92 5.96 -17.73 16.20
N ASN A 93 4.68 -17.75 16.62
CA ASN A 93 3.86 -18.97 16.67
C ASN A 93 3.00 -19.06 15.40
N PRO A 94 3.40 -19.83 14.36
CA PRO A 94 2.71 -19.85 13.09
C PRO A 94 1.24 -20.29 13.23
N TYR A 95 0.36 -19.64 12.48
CA TYR A 95 -1.05 -20.04 12.46
C TYR A 95 -1.25 -21.38 11.76
N THR A 96 -1.84 -22.36 12.46
CA THR A 96 -2.31 -23.62 11.85
C THR A 96 -3.64 -23.39 11.14
N ARG A 97 -3.66 -23.63 9.82
CA ARG A 97 -4.89 -23.52 9.00
C ARG A 97 -5.96 -24.48 9.51
N LEU A 98 -7.23 -24.08 9.39
CA LEU A 98 -8.39 -24.87 9.82
C LEU A 98 -8.38 -26.31 9.30
N ALA A 99 -7.92 -26.53 8.06
CA ALA A 99 -7.83 -27.86 7.46
C ALA A 99 -6.81 -28.82 8.12
N PHE A 100 -5.92 -28.30 8.98
CA PHE A 100 -4.85 -29.07 9.64
C PHE A 100 -4.95 -29.01 11.17
N ARG A 101 -6.06 -28.51 11.72
CA ARG A 101 -6.31 -28.55 13.16
C ARG A 101 -6.86 -29.93 13.52
N GLU A 102 -6.30 -30.54 14.55
CA GLU A 102 -6.89 -31.73 15.18
C GLU A 102 -8.06 -31.27 16.07
N ASP A 103 -9.19 -31.97 16.00
CA ASP A 103 -10.40 -31.70 16.82
C ASP A 103 -10.16 -31.94 18.32
#